data_AF-A0A9E5T0H7-F1
#
_entry.id   AF-A0A9E5T0H7-F1
#
_cell.length_a   1.000
_cell.length_b   1.000
_cell.length_c   1.000
_cell.angle_alpha   90.00
_cell.angle_beta   90.00
_cell.angle_gamma   90.00
#
_symmetry.space_group_name_H-M   'P 1'
#
loop_
_entity.id
_entity.type
_entity.pdbx_description
1 polymer ?
#
loop_
_entity_poly.entity_id
_entity_poly.type
_entity_poly.pdbx_seq_one_letter_code
_entity_poly.pdbx_strand_id
1 'polypeptide(L)'
;MPSEAYPYGVELREENGYGFQIASPEKALCDQLYIISPVKNRPGLEELLFRDLRIDSNLFWALDMRLLAELANCYHTQNHRLLRAYIKKEANH
;
A
#
# COMPACT_ATOMS: atom_id res chain seq x y z
N MET A 1 2.39 -19.22 -5.23
CA MET A 1 3.20 -19.52 -4.04
C MET A 1 4.00 -20.79 -4.30
N PRO A 2 5.27 -20.84 -3.86
CA PRO A 2 5.76 -22.05 -3.21
C PRO A 2 6.17 -21.80 -1.75
N SER A 3 5.77 -22.75 -0.91
CA SER A 3 6.14 -22.92 0.49
C SER A 3 7.60 -23.36 0.62
N GLU A 4 8.39 -22.63 1.39
CA GLU A 4 9.58 -23.18 2.03
C GLU A 4 9.85 -22.43 3.34
N ALA A 5 9.43 -23.08 4.43
CA ALA A 5 10.05 -23.06 5.76
C ALA A 5 10.45 -21.71 6.41
N TYR A 6 9.56 -21.26 7.32
CA TYR A 6 9.78 -20.79 8.71
C TYR A 6 11.11 -21.27 9.38
N PRO A 7 11.54 -20.80 10.58
CA PRO A 7 11.15 -19.64 11.43
C PRO A 7 12.33 -18.96 12.18
N TYR A 8 12.52 -17.63 12.21
CA TYR A 8 13.26 -16.97 13.33
C TYR A 8 13.11 -15.45 13.25
N GLY A 9 12.64 -14.81 14.34
CA GLY A 9 12.64 -13.35 14.49
C GLY A 9 11.42 -12.78 15.19
N VAL A 10 11.21 -13.19 16.44
CA VAL A 10 10.20 -12.62 17.34
C VAL A 10 10.52 -11.15 17.61
N GLU A 11 9.70 -10.24 17.08
CA GLU A 11 9.12 -9.14 17.85
C GLU A 11 7.64 -9.03 17.43
N LEU A 12 6.80 -9.81 18.11
CA LEU A 12 5.38 -9.51 18.22
C LEU A 12 5.25 -8.22 19.04
N ARG A 13 5.23 -7.07 18.35
CA ARG A 13 4.60 -5.88 18.92
C ARG A 13 3.09 -6.10 18.89
N GLU A 14 2.57 -6.66 19.97
CA GLU A 14 1.17 -6.51 20.30
C GLU A 14 0.92 -5.06 20.74
N GLU A 15 0.49 -4.21 19.81
CA GLU A 15 -0.32 -3.05 20.19
C GLU A 15 -1.77 -3.49 20.28
N ASN A 16 -2.22 -3.73 21.52
CA ASN A 16 -3.61 -3.74 21.97
C ASN A 16 -4.53 -4.80 21.37
N GLY A 17 -4.67 -5.92 22.09
CA GLY A 17 -5.59 -7.02 21.78
C GLY A 17 -6.93 -6.60 21.16
N TYR A 18 -7.31 -7.33 20.10
CA TYR A 18 -8.42 -7.09 19.18
C TYR A 18 -8.20 -5.97 18.14
N GLY A 19 -8.13 -6.36 16.87
CA GLY A 19 -8.11 -5.38 15.77
C GLY A 19 -8.44 -5.89 14.36
N PHE A 20 -8.94 -7.10 14.16
CA PHE A 20 -9.64 -7.39 12.89
C PHE A 20 -10.98 -6.64 12.92
N GLN A 21 -11.07 -5.38 12.42
CA GLN A 21 -12.29 -4.82 11.78
C GLN A 21 -12.27 -3.34 11.36
N ILE A 22 -11.14 -2.63 11.40
CA ILE A 22 -10.98 -1.38 10.63
C ILE A 22 -9.66 -1.50 9.89
N ALA A 23 -9.67 -2.08 8.68
CA ALA A 23 -8.49 -1.97 7.81
C ALA A 23 -8.23 -0.47 7.61
N SER A 24 -7.07 0.02 8.03
CA SER A 24 -6.73 1.42 7.81
C SER A 24 -6.86 1.72 6.31
N PRO A 25 -7.29 2.92 5.92
CA PRO A 25 -7.48 3.26 4.50
C PRO A 25 -6.22 3.00 3.65
N GLU A 26 -5.02 3.08 4.24
CA GLU A 26 -3.76 2.72 3.60
C GLU A 26 -3.67 1.21 3.29
N LYS A 27 -4.03 0.37 4.26
CA LYS A 27 -4.03 -1.09 4.08
C LYS A 27 -5.09 -1.51 3.07
N ALA A 28 -6.28 -0.92 3.14
CA ALA A 28 -7.35 -1.16 2.18
C ALA A 28 -6.91 -0.80 0.75
N LEU A 29 -6.17 0.30 0.59
CA LEU A 29 -5.61 0.70 -0.70
C LEU A 29 -4.60 -0.33 -1.23
N CYS A 30 -3.64 -0.76 -0.40
CA CYS A 30 -2.66 -1.77 -0.80
C CYS A 30 -3.33 -3.11 -1.18
N ASP A 31 -4.33 -3.54 -0.41
CA ASP A 31 -5.08 -4.77 -0.71
C ASP A 31 -5.83 -4.64 -2.06
N GLN A 32 -6.44 -3.50 -2.35
CA GLN A 32 -7.05 -3.24 -3.67
C GLN A 32 -6.02 -3.27 -4.80
N LEU A 33 -4.87 -2.61 -4.62
CA LEU A 33 -3.77 -2.59 -5.59
C LEU A 33 -3.14 -3.97 -5.82
N TYR A 34 -3.29 -4.90 -4.87
CA TYR A 34 -2.88 -6.29 -5.02
C TYR A 34 -3.85 -7.10 -5.89
N ILE A 35 -5.16 -6.85 -5.77
CA ILE A 35 -6.20 -7.52 -6.55
C ILE A 35 -6.19 -7.03 -8.01
N ILE A 36 -5.94 -5.74 -8.21
CA ILE A 36 -5.98 -5.13 -9.54
C ILE A 36 -4.68 -5.41 -10.30
N SER A 37 -4.83 -5.64 -11.61
CA SER A 37 -3.71 -5.88 -12.51
C SER A 37 -2.61 -4.82 -12.40
N PRO A 38 -1.33 -5.22 -12.51
CA PRO A 38 -0.22 -4.31 -12.37
C PRO A 38 -0.20 -3.25 -13.48
N VAL A 39 -0.18 -1.98 -13.10
CA VAL A 39 0.03 -0.86 -14.02
C VAL A 39 1.51 -0.73 -14.36
N LYS A 40 1.80 -0.29 -15.59
CA LYS A 40 3.16 -0.26 -16.12
C LYS A 40 3.86 1.09 -15.95
N ASN A 41 3.11 2.16 -15.71
CA ASN A 41 3.59 3.53 -15.75
C ASN A 41 2.92 4.40 -14.66
N ARG A 42 3.52 5.57 -14.36
CA ARG A 42 2.99 6.52 -13.36
C ARG A 42 1.61 7.07 -13.72
N PRO A 43 1.33 7.50 -14.96
CA PRO A 43 0.00 8.00 -15.32
C PRO A 43 -1.07 6.93 -15.15
N GLY A 44 -0.75 5.66 -15.46
CA GLY A 44 -1.66 4.55 -15.24
C GLY A 44 -1.93 4.28 -13.75
N LEU A 45 -0.97 4.57 -12.86
CA LEU A 45 -1.21 4.50 -11.41
C LEU A 45 -2.16 5.62 -10.95
N GLU A 46 -1.96 6.86 -11.40
CA GLU A 46 -2.87 7.96 -11.08
C GLU A 46 -4.28 7.72 -11.61
N GLU A 47 -4.40 7.21 -12.83
CA GLU A 47 -5.66 6.80 -13.43
C GLU A 47 -6.32 5.67 -12.63
N LEU A 48 -5.56 4.65 -12.24
CA LEU A 48 -6.06 3.58 -11.39
C LEU A 48 -6.57 4.09 -10.02
N LEU A 49 -5.82 4.97 -9.37
CA LEU A 49 -6.17 5.51 -8.04
C LEU A 49 -7.38 6.45 -8.08
N PHE A 50 -7.37 7.42 -9.01
CA PHE A 50 -8.33 8.52 -9.01
C PHE A 50 -9.49 8.31 -9.99
N ARG A 51 -9.35 7.46 -11.03
CA ARG A 51 -10.44 7.11 -11.95
C ARG A 51 -11.04 5.75 -11.68
N ASP A 52 -10.24 4.69 -11.56
CA ASP A 52 -10.80 3.33 -11.39
C ASP A 52 -11.27 3.11 -9.95
N LEU A 53 -10.40 3.37 -8.98
CA LEU A 53 -10.73 3.30 -7.55
C LEU A 53 -11.51 4.54 -7.07
N ARG A 54 -11.54 5.61 -7.88
CA ARG A 54 -12.28 6.87 -7.62
C ARG A 54 -11.95 7.46 -6.25
N ILE A 55 -10.70 7.30 -5.82
CA ILE A 55 -10.22 7.88 -4.56
C ILE A 55 -10.12 9.39 -4.75
N ASP A 56 -10.53 10.16 -3.75
CA ASP A 56 -10.31 11.60 -3.78
C ASP A 56 -8.82 11.89 -3.55
N SER A 57 -8.22 12.75 -4.38
CA SER A 57 -6.80 13.07 -4.25
C SER A 57 -6.46 13.74 -2.93
N ASN A 58 -7.34 14.58 -2.39
CA ASN A 58 -7.12 15.19 -1.07
C ASN A 58 -7.23 14.14 0.03
N LEU A 59 -8.18 13.21 -0.07
CA LEU A 59 -8.30 12.09 0.87
C LEU A 59 -7.06 11.20 0.82
N PHE A 60 -6.57 10.90 -0.38
CA PHE A 60 -5.34 10.13 -0.58
C PHE A 60 -4.15 10.82 0.10
N TRP A 61 -3.97 12.13 -0.12
CA TRP A 61 -2.88 12.89 0.52
C TRP A 61 -3.06 13.11 2.02
N ALA A 62 -4.29 13.00 2.54
CA ALA A 62 -4.58 13.02 3.96
C ALA A 62 -4.25 11.70 4.68
N LEU A 63 -3.97 10.62 3.93
CA LEU A 63 -3.51 9.35 4.48
C LEU A 63 -2.09 9.46 5.06
N ASP A 64 -1.74 8.50 5.92
CA ASP A 64 -0.37 8.41 6.42
C ASP A 64 0.56 7.86 5.32
N MET A 65 1.25 8.76 4.63
CA MET A 65 2.23 8.43 3.58
C MET A 65 3.37 7.54 4.07
N ARG A 66 3.76 7.64 5.34
CA ARG A 66 4.81 6.79 5.92
C ARG A 66 4.29 5.37 6.06
N LEU A 67 3.12 5.21 6.69
CA LEU A 67 2.46 3.91 6.83
C LEU A 67 2.17 3.27 5.46
N LEU A 68 1.67 4.05 4.50
CA LEU A 68 1.39 3.59 3.14
C LEU A 68 2.67 3.11 2.43
N ALA A 69 3.80 3.79 2.63
CA ALA A 69 5.08 3.39 2.06
C ALA A 69 5.65 2.12 2.72
N GLU A 70 5.47 1.96 4.03
CA GLU A 70 5.86 0.75 4.78
C GLU A 70 5.01 -0.45 4.35
N LEU A 71 3.68 -0.29 4.31
CA LEU A 71 2.76 -1.31 3.81
C LEU A 71 3.12 -1.70 2.38
N ALA A 72 3.28 -0.73 1.48
CA ALA A 72 3.70 -0.98 0.10
C ALA A 72 5.07 -1.65 -0.02
N ASN A 73 5.94 -1.57 1.01
CA ASN A 73 7.19 -2.31 1.03
C ASN A 73 6.98 -3.79 1.38
N CYS A 74 5.97 -4.11 2.18
CA CYS A 74 5.55 -5.48 2.49
C CYS A 74 4.91 -6.18 1.28
N TYR A 75 4.28 -5.43 0.37
CA TYR A 75 3.71 -5.99 -0.86
C TYR A 75 4.73 -5.96 -2.01
N HIS A 76 5.19 -7.14 -2.43
CA HIS A 76 6.24 -7.28 -3.46
C HIS A 76 5.71 -7.18 -4.91
N THR A 77 4.73 -6.30 -5.18
CA THR A 77 4.14 -6.16 -6.54
C THR A 77 4.56 -4.87 -7.24
N GLN A 78 4.39 -4.87 -8.57
CA GLN A 78 4.76 -3.71 -9.41
C GLN A 78 3.98 -2.44 -9.06
N ASN A 79 2.69 -2.57 -8.70
CA ASN A 79 1.84 -1.44 -8.28
C ASN A 79 2.40 -0.76 -7.04
N HIS A 80 2.75 -1.53 -6.02
CA HIS A 80 3.31 -1.01 -4.77
C HIS A 80 4.68 -0.36 -4.98
N ARG A 81 5.50 -0.91 -5.89
CA ARG A 81 6.77 -0.28 -6.28
C ARG A 81 6.55 1.08 -6.95
N LEU A 82 5.57 1.19 -7.83
CA LEU A 82 5.21 2.45 -8.48
C LEU A 82 4.61 3.44 -7.49
N LEU A 83 3.75 2.99 -6.57
CA LEU A 83 3.16 3.81 -5.51
C LEU A 83 4.24 4.42 -4.61
N ARG A 84 5.23 3.63 -4.18
CA ARG A 84 6.37 4.16 -3.40
C ARG A 84 7.18 5.19 -4.19
N ALA A 85 7.40 4.96 -5.48
CA ALA A 85 8.10 5.92 -6.33
C ALA A 85 7.30 7.19 -6.58
N TYR A 86 5.96 7.11 -6.53
CA TYR A 86 5.04 8.24 -6.63
C TYR A 86 5.08 9.08 -5.34
N ILE A 87 4.85 8.47 -4.19
CA ILE A 87 4.88 9.13 -2.87
C ILE A 87 6.24 9.82 -2.62
N LYS A 88 7.35 9.14 -2.92
CA LYS A 88 8.69 9.72 -2.74
C LYS A 88 8.96 10.96 -3.60
N LYS A 89 8.30 11.08 -4.75
CA LYS A 89 8.48 12.22 -5.64
C LYS A 89 7.77 13.45 -5.07
N GLU A 90 6.55 13.26 -4.58
CA GLU A 90 5.74 14.35 -4.01
C GLU A 90 6.26 14.77 -2.62
N ALA A 91 6.83 13.85 -1.83
CA ALA A 91 7.47 14.19 -0.55
C ALA A 91 8.75 15.05 -0.69
N ASN A 92 9.29 15.20 -1.90
CA ASN A 92 10.48 16.01 -2.21
C ASN A 92 10.13 17.37 -2.84
N HIS A 93 8.84 17.73 -2.91
CA HIS A 93 8.36 19.01 -3.43
C HIS A 93 7.77 19.87 -2.30
#